data_AF-A0A4Q3FTI4-F1
#
_entry.id   AF-A0A4Q3FTI4-F1
#
_cell.length_a   1.000
_cell.length_b   1.000
_cell.length_c   1.000
_cell.angle_alpha   90.00
_cell.angle_beta   90.00
_cell.angle_gamma   90.00
#
_symmetry.space_group_name_H-M   'P 1'
#
loop_
_entity.id
_entity.type
_entity.pdbx_description
1 polymer ?
#
loop_
_entity_poly.entity_id
_entity_poly.type
_entity_poly.pdbx_seq_one_letter_code
_entity_poly.pdbx_strand_id
1 'polypeptide(L)'
;MNEVFLEIDTRKLLLASLKEHQLPLPAQIAEYTDRIIFYTEDDYCNYLKEMEKASTKFLAEYWLVKSKQLIEKNRYIVKVLTILNEAKAVKDAAVNSN
;
A
#
# COMPACT_ATOMS: atom_id res chain seq x y z
N MET A 1 -23.78 9.96 -1.22
CA MET A 1 -23.03 8.86 -0.56
C MET A 1 -21.82 8.63 -1.45
N ASN A 2 -20.60 8.96 -1.00
CA ASN A 2 -19.42 8.77 -1.84
C ASN A 2 -19.19 7.26 -1.95
N GLU A 3 -19.32 6.73 -3.16
CA GLU A 3 -19.03 5.34 -3.45
C GLU A 3 -17.54 5.11 -3.19
N VAL A 4 -17.22 4.16 -2.31
CA VAL A 4 -15.84 3.81 -1.98
C VAL A 4 -15.25 3.06 -3.16
N PHE A 5 -14.11 3.53 -3.68
CA PHE A 5 -13.43 2.83 -4.75
C PHE A 5 -12.80 1.52 -4.27
N LEU A 6 -12.04 1.51 -3.19
CA LEU A 6 -11.40 0.30 -2.68
C LEU A 6 -11.27 0.37 -1.16
N GLU A 7 -11.53 -0.75 -0.50
CA GLU A 7 -11.40 -0.90 0.94
C GLU A 7 -10.49 -2.09 1.26
N ILE A 8 -9.53 -1.89 2.16
CA ILE A 8 -8.56 -2.91 2.56
C ILE A 8 -8.52 -3.04 4.07
N ASP A 9 -8.74 -4.23 4.58
CA ASP A 9 -8.62 -4.56 6.01
C ASP A 9 -7.17 -4.36 6.50
N THR A 10 -6.97 -3.56 7.56
CA THR A 10 -5.65 -3.27 8.15
C THR A 10 -5.01 -4.50 8.79
N ARG A 11 -5.76 -5.59 9.05
CA ARG A 11 -5.16 -6.88 9.43
C ARG A 11 -4.28 -7.46 8.32
N LYS A 12 -4.59 -7.15 7.05
CA LYS A 12 -3.72 -7.48 5.92
C LYS A 12 -2.55 -6.50 5.81
N LEU A 13 -2.81 -5.21 6.09
CA LEU A 13 -1.84 -4.13 5.99
C LEU A 13 -1.83 -3.27 7.27
N LEU A 14 -0.98 -3.65 8.23
CA LEU A 14 -0.89 -2.96 9.52
C LEU A 14 -0.23 -1.59 9.35
N LEU A 15 -0.98 -0.53 9.66
CA LEU A 15 -0.50 0.85 9.63
C LEU A 15 0.71 1.08 10.55
N ALA A 16 0.78 0.36 11.67
CA ALA A 16 1.93 0.38 12.57
C ALA A 16 3.21 -0.02 11.85
N SER A 17 3.16 -1.10 11.07
CA SER A 17 4.31 -1.59 10.32
C SER A 17 4.73 -0.64 9.18
N LEU A 18 3.80 0.06 8.55
CA LEU A 18 4.15 1.13 7.60
C LEU A 18 4.94 2.25 8.29
N LYS A 19 4.53 2.66 9.49
CA LYS A 19 5.23 3.68 10.29
C LYS A 19 6.60 3.18 10.76
N GLU A 20 6.70 1.96 11.26
CA GLU A 20 7.96 1.33 11.69
C GLU A 20 8.99 1.30 10.55
N HIS A 21 8.55 1.00 9.32
CA HIS A 21 9.42 0.97 8.15
C HIS A 21 9.61 2.35 7.49
N GLN A 22 8.99 3.41 8.00
CA GLN A 22 8.99 4.78 7.45
C GLN A 22 8.52 4.81 5.99
N LEU A 23 7.44 4.09 5.71
CA LEU A 23 6.84 4.00 4.39
C LEU A 23 5.75 5.06 4.20
N PRO A 24 5.43 5.43 2.94
CA PRO A 24 4.29 6.27 2.65
C PRO A 24 3.02 5.72 3.31
N LEU A 25 2.23 6.62 3.89
CA LEU A 25 0.92 6.26 4.43
C LEU A 25 -0.15 6.56 3.38
N PRO A 26 -1.23 5.75 3.31
CA PRO A 26 -2.34 6.05 2.43
C PRO A 26 -2.99 7.35 2.87
N ALA A 27 -3.46 8.15 1.90
CA ALA A 27 -3.95 9.51 2.15
C ALA A 27 -5.12 9.56 3.15
N GLN A 28 -5.92 8.49 3.22
CA GLN A 28 -7.08 8.42 4.09
C GLN A 28 -7.05 7.13 4.90
N ILE A 29 -6.72 7.29 6.19
CA ILE A 29 -6.87 6.26 7.21
C ILE A 29 -8.13 6.67 7.96
N ALA A 30 -9.19 5.86 7.87
CA ALA A 30 -10.35 6.10 8.71
C ALA A 30 -9.94 5.74 10.15
N GLU A 31 -9.75 6.76 11.00
CA GLU A 31 -9.21 6.64 12.36
C GLU A 31 -9.96 5.65 13.27
N TYR A 32 -11.20 5.31 12.90
CA TYR A 32 -12.10 4.44 13.66
C TYR A 32 -12.40 3.10 12.99
N THR A 33 -11.81 2.83 11.83
CA THR A 33 -11.97 1.56 11.15
C THR A 33 -10.60 0.97 10.92
N ASP A 34 -10.44 -0.31 11.23
CA ASP A 34 -9.29 -1.14 10.85
C ASP A 34 -9.24 -1.34 9.32
N ARG A 35 -9.35 -0.25 8.55
CA ARG A 35 -9.52 -0.23 7.11
C ARG A 35 -8.77 0.94 6.50
N ILE A 36 -8.09 0.66 5.41
CA ILE A 36 -7.54 1.65 4.49
C ILE A 36 -8.58 1.84 3.39
N ILE A 37 -8.98 3.10 3.16
CA ILE A 37 -10.06 3.45 2.24
C ILE A 37 -9.50 4.32 1.13
N PHE A 38 -9.71 3.89 -0.10
CA PHE A 38 -9.49 4.70 -1.30
C PHE A 38 -10.86 5.10 -1.84
N TYR A 39 -11.13 6.41 -1.90
CA TYR A 39 -12.41 6.92 -2.40
C TYR A 39 -12.42 7.00 -3.92
N THR A 40 -11.25 7.24 -4.53
CA THR A 40 -11.11 7.31 -5.98
C THR A 40 -10.04 6.33 -6.49
N GLU A 41 -10.10 5.99 -7.77
CA GLU A 41 -9.04 5.23 -8.45
C GLU A 41 -7.72 5.99 -8.46
N ASP A 42 -7.79 7.32 -8.58
CA ASP A 42 -6.62 8.18 -8.54
C ASP A 42 -5.90 8.12 -7.19
N ASP A 43 -6.63 8.10 -6.06
CA ASP A 43 -6.03 7.94 -4.73
C ASP A 43 -5.24 6.63 -4.61
N TYR A 44 -5.83 5.55 -5.12
CA TYR A 44 -5.20 4.23 -5.15
C TYR A 44 -3.94 4.22 -6.04
N CYS A 45 -4.05 4.74 -7.26
CA CYS A 45 -2.94 4.82 -8.21
C CYS A 45 -1.80 5.71 -7.71
N ASN A 46 -2.13 6.82 -7.05
CA ASN A 46 -1.14 7.72 -6.45
C ASN A 46 -0.39 7.03 -5.31
N TYR A 47 -1.10 6.29 -4.46
CA TYR A 47 -0.46 5.54 -3.38
C TYR A 47 0.44 4.41 -3.90
N LEU A 48 0.03 3.71 -4.96
CA LEU A 48 0.90 2.73 -5.64
C LEU A 48 2.20 3.38 -6.12
N LYS A 49 2.11 4.52 -6.80
CA LYS A 49 3.29 5.25 -7.31
C LYS A 49 4.22 5.70 -6.19
N GLU A 50 3.69 6.17 -5.07
CA GLU A 50 4.51 6.54 -3.90
C GLU A 50 5.24 5.33 -3.31
N MET A 51 4.60 4.16 -3.26
CA MET A 51 5.25 2.91 -2.84
C MET A 51 6.36 2.46 -3.81
N GLU A 52 6.10 2.50 -5.11
CA GLU A 52 7.11 2.17 -6.15
C GLU A 52 8.33 3.11 -6.10
N LYS A 53 8.07 4.41 -5.89
CA LYS A 53 9.11 5.42 -5.71
C LYS A 53 9.95 5.16 -4.45
N ALA A 54 9.31 4.83 -3.33
CA ALA A 54 10.00 4.44 -2.10
C ALA A 54 10.86 3.18 -2.31
N SER A 55 10.35 2.18 -3.03
CA SER A 55 11.10 0.96 -3.36
C SER A 55 12.35 1.28 -4.18
N THR A 56 12.18 2.04 -5.25
CA THR A 56 13.29 2.47 -6.12
C THR A 56 14.36 3.22 -5.33
N LYS A 57 13.94 4.16 -4.46
CA LYS A 57 14.85 4.90 -3.58
C LYS A 57 15.64 3.96 -2.66
N PHE A 58 14.97 3.07 -1.95
CA PHE A 58 15.66 2.16 -1.01
C PHE A 58 16.57 1.16 -1.72
N LEU A 59 16.21 0.69 -2.92
CA LEU A 59 17.10 -0.16 -3.73
C LEU A 59 18.34 0.61 -4.18
N ALA A 60 18.18 1.85 -4.63
CA ALA A 60 19.31 2.71 -5.00
C ALA A 60 20.23 2.98 -3.80
N GLU A 61 19.66 3.32 -2.64
CA GLU A 61 20.43 3.47 -1.40
C GLU A 61 21.15 2.17 -1.00
N TYR A 62 20.49 1.01 -1.15
CA TYR A 62 21.10 -0.28 -0.86
C TYR A 62 22.33 -0.53 -1.73
N TRP A 63 22.32 -0.12 -3.00
CA TRP A 63 23.49 -0.24 -3.85
C TRP A 63 24.71 0.54 -3.33
N LEU A 64 24.50 1.63 -2.59
CA LEU A 64 25.53 2.46 -2.01
C LEU A 64 25.99 1.95 -0.63
N VAL A 65 25.05 1.70 0.28
CA VAL A 65 25.36 1.42 1.69
C VAL A 65 25.24 -0.05 2.09
N LYS A 66 24.66 -0.91 1.24
CA LYS A 66 24.51 -2.36 1.46
C LYS A 66 23.85 -2.74 2.80
N SER A 67 22.97 -1.87 3.32
CA SER A 67 22.30 -2.10 4.60
C SER A 67 21.17 -3.14 4.49
N LYS A 68 21.16 -4.12 5.39
CA LYS A 68 20.09 -5.13 5.48
C LYS A 68 18.72 -4.50 5.72
N GLN A 69 18.65 -3.41 6.48
CA GLN A 69 17.40 -2.71 6.77
C GLN A 69 16.72 -2.17 5.50
N LEU A 70 17.49 -1.75 4.49
CA LEU A 70 16.93 -1.26 3.22
C LEU A 70 16.29 -2.38 2.39
N ILE A 71 16.84 -3.59 2.47
CA ILE A 71 16.23 -4.78 1.85
C ILE A 71 14.97 -5.19 2.62
N GLU A 72 14.99 -5.13 3.95
CA GLU A 72 13.79 -5.41 4.77
C GLU A 72 12.66 -4.42 4.46
N LYS A 73 12.96 -3.11 4.38
CA LYS A 73 11.99 -2.09 3.94
C LYS A 73 11.44 -2.39 2.54
N ASN A 74 12.29 -2.74 1.58
CA ASN A 74 11.84 -3.10 0.22
C ASN A 74 10.94 -4.34 0.19
N ARG A 75 11.31 -5.39 0.94
CA ARG A 75 10.46 -6.60 1.06
C ARG A 75 9.10 -6.26 1.63
N TYR A 76 9.06 -5.35 2.60
CA TYR A 76 7.79 -4.88 3.14
C TYR A 76 6.98 -4.13 2.06
N ILE A 77 7.59 -3.22 1.29
CA ILE A 77 6.90 -2.54 0.18
C ILE A 77 6.31 -3.56 -0.82
N VAL A 78 7.07 -4.59 -1.21
CA VAL A 78 6.56 -5.64 -2.10
C VAL A 78 5.32 -6.29 -1.50
N LYS A 79 5.33 -6.62 -0.21
CA LYS A 79 4.15 -7.16 0.49
C LYS A 79 2.95 -6.19 0.43
N VAL A 80 3.18 -4.89 0.62
CA VAL A 80 2.12 -3.87 0.50
C VAL A 80 1.53 -3.87 -0.90
N LEU A 81 2.37 -3.80 -1.93
CA LEU A 81 1.94 -3.79 -3.33
C LEU A 81 1.15 -5.06 -3.69
N THR A 82 1.57 -6.22 -3.19
CA THR A 82 0.82 -7.47 -3.36
C THR A 82 -0.58 -7.37 -2.77
N ILE A 83 -0.73 -6.89 -1.53
CA ILE A 83 -2.04 -6.73 -0.87
C ILE A 83 -2.93 -5.76 -1.65
N LEU A 84 -2.36 -4.65 -2.13
CA LEU A 84 -3.08 -3.66 -2.93
C LEU A 84 -3.60 -4.25 -4.25
N ASN A 85 -2.79 -5.06 -4.93
CA ASN A 85 -3.16 -5.71 -6.18
C ASN A 85 -4.19 -6.83 -5.98
N GLU A 86 -4.04 -7.64 -4.93
CA GLU A 86 -5.02 -8.66 -4.56
C GLU A 86 -6.39 -8.05 -4.25
N ALA A 87 -6.41 -6.95 -3.47
CA ALA A 87 -7.65 -6.25 -3.15
C ALA A 87 -8.34 -5.71 -4.41
N LYS A 88 -7.59 -5.11 -5.33
CA LYS A 88 -8.12 -4.61 -6.61
C LYS A 88 -8.66 -5.76 -7.47
N ALA A 89 -7.95 -6.87 -7.57
CA ALA A 89 -8.39 -8.05 -8.33
C ALA A 89 -9.71 -8.64 -7.78
N VAL A 90 -9.86 -8.70 -6.45
CA VAL A 90 -11.11 -9.15 -5.81
C VAL A 90 -12.26 -8.21 -6.14
N LYS A 91 -12.04 -6.89 -6.08
CA LYS A 91 -13.06 -5.91 -6.49
C LYS A 91 -13.47 -6.10 -7.95
N ASP A 92 -12.50 -6.23 -8.85
CA ASP A 92 -12.76 -6.37 -10.29
C ASP A 92 -13.55 -7.65 -10.61
N ALA A 93 -13.23 -8.75 -9.93
CA ALA A 93 -13.99 -10.00 -10.05
C ALA A 93 -15.44 -9.85 -9.57
N ALA A 94 -15.69 -9.10 -8.49
CA ALA A 94 -17.03 -8.85 -7.98
C ALA A 94 -17.87 -7.96 -8.91
N VAL A 95 -17.25 -6.99 -9.58
CA VAL A 95 -17.93 -6.15 -10.59
C VAL A 95 -18.31 -6.98 -11.81
N ASN A 96 -17.43 -7.87 -12.28
CA ASN A 96 -17.68 -8.72 -13.44
C ASN A 96 -18.67 -9.88 -13.20
N SER A 97 -19.08 -10.10 -11.95
CA SER A 97 -20.03 -11.15 -11.56
C SER A 97 -21.47 -10.64 -11.38
N ASN A 98 -21.70 -9.33 -11.52
CA ASN A 98 -23.00 -8.66 -11.47
C ASN A 98 -23.41 -8.15 -12.86
#